data_AF-A0A917UY72-F1
#
_entry.id   AF-A0A917UY72-F1
#
_cell.length_a   1.000
_cell.length_b   1.000
_cell.length_c   1.000
_cell.angle_alpha   90.00
_cell.angle_beta   90.00
_cell.angle_gamma   90.00
#
_symmetry.space_group_name_H-M   'P 1'
#
loop_
_entity.id
_entity.type
_entity.pdbx_description
1 polymer ?
#
loop_
_entity_poly.entity_id
_entity_poly.type
_entity_poly.pdbx_seq_one_letter_code
_entity_poly.pdbx_strand_id
1 'polypeptide(L)'
;MQTRTTSKRSLIWLAAALLLFISINYAATPETPERYPAYVSDSPSPTGIKAFYTYMDNQTNAAERWHHPPDLLERQDNNRLLIMVEPSFIPATEEMQNYISFMESGNTILLLNTNPEGMFDIETLTGQENSGSVMGQEGNEYAADINSTFRLDTNNVDDVLLNDNVGAIAVEKTFEKGKLITAVAPEWITNENILEQDHLELILSLVRSQTEWETIYIDEYIHSSKNAPSLTTVYPDWLLVIGFQAILFAVIWLWFKGKRFGPMVIPREETVRFSDERIQALAAWYQKNKLYIDSLQGQADYVRLLLQERWGISYHKDWSTIQEQLESKLVSDLDVKQFINGLLNVLHQRRISKKTYVSWSKKIDQLRKEVEEQ
;
A
#
# COMPACT_ATOMS: atom_id res chain seq x y z
N MET A 1 -2.71 -31.24 -5.46
CA MET A 1 -2.45 -29.91 -6.07
C MET A 1 -3.62 -29.61 -7.01
N GLN A 2 -4.68 -28.97 -6.51
CA GLN A 2 -5.85 -28.64 -7.33
C GLN A 2 -5.69 -27.21 -7.83
N THR A 3 -5.51 -27.07 -9.15
CA THR A 3 -5.48 -25.78 -9.85
C THR A 3 -6.88 -25.16 -9.79
N ARG A 4 -7.08 -24.19 -8.90
CA ARG A 4 -8.28 -23.33 -8.92
C ARG A 4 -8.27 -22.54 -10.23
N THR A 5 -9.08 -22.97 -11.19
CA THR A 5 -9.36 -22.19 -12.38
C THR A 5 -10.16 -20.95 -11.96
N THR A 6 -9.51 -19.79 -11.94
CA THR A 6 -10.18 -18.50 -11.84
C THR A 6 -11.28 -18.45 -12.90
N SER A 7 -12.54 -18.31 -12.46
CA SER A 7 -13.67 -18.28 -13.39
C SER A 7 -13.50 -17.09 -14.35
N LYS A 8 -13.73 -17.27 -15.66
CA LYS A 8 -13.63 -16.19 -16.64
C LYS A 8 -14.43 -14.93 -16.23
N ARG A 9 -15.51 -15.13 -15.47
CA ARG A 9 -16.35 -14.06 -14.89
C ARG A 9 -15.61 -13.19 -13.87
N SER A 10 -14.79 -13.78 -12.99
CA SER A 10 -14.02 -12.98 -12.01
C SER A 10 -12.92 -12.15 -12.67
N LEU A 11 -12.36 -12.63 -13.78
CA LEU A 11 -11.39 -11.87 -14.57
C LEU A 11 -12.05 -10.65 -15.26
N ILE A 12 -13.27 -10.83 -15.78
CA ILE A 12 -14.05 -9.76 -16.42
C ILE A 12 -14.42 -8.67 -15.41
N TRP A 13 -14.88 -9.05 -14.21
CA TRP A 13 -15.20 -8.09 -13.16
C TRP A 13 -13.97 -7.32 -12.66
N LEU A 14 -12.81 -7.99 -12.58
CA LEU A 14 -11.55 -7.33 -12.24
C LEU A 14 -11.16 -6.30 -13.31
N ALA A 15 -11.22 -6.68 -14.58
CA ALA A 15 -10.91 -5.77 -15.70
C ALA A 15 -11.88 -4.58 -15.76
N ALA A 16 -13.18 -4.80 -15.51
CA ALA A 16 -14.18 -3.74 -15.46
C ALA A 16 -13.94 -2.77 -14.30
N ALA A 17 -13.58 -3.28 -13.11
CA ALA A 17 -13.25 -2.43 -11.97
C ALA A 17 -11.98 -1.61 -12.22
N LEU A 18 -10.97 -2.20 -12.90
CA LEU A 18 -9.71 -1.53 -13.21
C LEU A 18 -9.91 -0.42 -14.26
N LEU A 19 -10.74 -0.68 -15.28
CA LEU A 19 -11.14 0.33 -16.26
C LEU A 19 -11.96 1.46 -15.63
N LEU A 20 -12.93 1.13 -14.77
CA LEU A 20 -13.70 2.14 -14.05
C LEU A 20 -12.78 3.03 -13.19
N PHE A 21 -11.79 2.43 -12.52
CA PHE A 21 -10.84 3.15 -11.69
C PHE A 21 -9.93 4.06 -12.53
N ILE A 22 -9.45 3.60 -13.69
CA ILE A 22 -8.68 4.43 -14.63
C ILE A 22 -9.53 5.62 -15.12
N SER A 23 -10.80 5.37 -15.49
CA SER A 23 -11.70 6.42 -15.95
C SER A 23 -12.01 7.44 -14.86
N ILE A 24 -12.21 7.01 -13.62
CA ILE A 24 -12.40 7.92 -12.48
C ILE A 24 -11.12 8.71 -12.22
N ASN A 25 -9.95 8.09 -12.28
CA ASN A 25 -8.68 8.77 -12.06
C ASN A 25 -8.41 9.84 -13.13
N TYR A 26 -8.67 9.50 -14.40
CA TYR A 26 -8.56 10.43 -15.53
C TYR A 26 -9.57 11.58 -15.44
N ALA A 27 -10.81 11.31 -15.01
CA ALA A 27 -11.82 12.36 -14.85
C ALA A 27 -11.65 13.20 -13.57
N ALA A 28 -10.96 12.66 -12.56
CA ALA A 28 -10.72 13.30 -11.27
C ALA A 28 -9.31 13.88 -11.13
N THR A 29 -8.51 13.93 -12.21
CA THR A 29 -7.30 14.73 -12.24
C THR A 29 -7.71 16.15 -12.61
N PRO A 30 -7.84 17.10 -11.66
CA PRO A 30 -8.03 18.49 -12.02
C PRO A 30 -6.83 18.95 -12.84
N GLU A 31 -7.07 19.70 -13.91
CA GLU A 31 -6.06 20.56 -14.55
C GLU A 31 -5.71 21.67 -13.56
N THR A 32 -5.02 21.33 -12.47
CA THR A 32 -4.44 22.35 -11.61
C THR A 32 -3.36 23.05 -12.42
N PRO A 33 -3.41 24.39 -12.56
CA PRO A 33 -2.32 25.15 -13.17
C PRO A 33 -1.00 24.69 -12.57
N GLU A 34 0.00 24.48 -13.42
CA GLU A 34 1.34 24.14 -12.98
C GLU A 34 1.78 25.18 -11.93
N ARG A 35 2.04 24.70 -10.71
CA ARG A 35 2.45 25.59 -9.62
C ARG A 35 3.92 25.92 -9.80
N TYR A 36 4.20 27.12 -10.25
CA TYR A 36 5.55 27.64 -10.31
C TYR A 36 5.94 28.27 -8.96
N PRO A 37 7.18 28.07 -8.49
CA PRO A 37 7.72 28.86 -7.39
C PRO A 37 7.76 30.36 -7.77
N ALA A 38 7.71 31.23 -6.75
CA ALA A 38 7.88 32.66 -6.96
C ALA A 38 9.34 32.99 -7.37
N TYR A 39 9.51 34.11 -8.09
CA TYR A 39 10.79 34.70 -8.49
C TYR A 39 11.68 33.88 -9.45
N VAL A 40 11.16 32.80 -10.03
CA VAL A 40 11.86 31.97 -11.03
C VAL A 40 11.74 32.58 -12.42
N SER A 41 12.83 32.58 -13.21
CA SER A 41 12.90 33.24 -14.52
C SER A 41 12.28 32.47 -15.69
N ASP A 42 11.86 31.22 -15.50
CA ASP A 42 11.12 30.43 -16.51
C ASP A 42 9.59 30.47 -16.29
N SER A 43 9.17 30.98 -15.13
CA SER A 43 7.79 30.97 -14.65
C SER A 43 6.95 32.07 -15.31
N PRO A 44 5.83 31.70 -15.98
CA PRO A 44 4.86 32.65 -16.50
C PRO A 44 3.85 33.13 -15.43
N SER A 45 3.94 32.64 -14.19
CA SER A 45 3.10 33.08 -13.07
C SER A 45 3.22 34.59 -12.84
N PRO A 46 2.19 35.30 -12.32
CA PRO A 46 2.31 36.69 -11.86
C PRO A 46 3.52 36.90 -10.92
N THR A 47 3.83 35.91 -10.10
CA THR A 47 4.95 35.92 -9.14
C THR A 47 6.32 35.55 -9.72
N GLY A 48 6.42 35.14 -10.98
CA GLY A 48 7.70 34.82 -11.66
C GLY A 48 8.41 36.07 -12.20
N ILE A 49 9.62 35.92 -12.76
CA ILE A 49 10.40 37.04 -13.37
C ILE A 49 10.70 36.84 -14.86
N LYS A 50 9.95 35.95 -15.53
CA LYS A 50 10.14 35.62 -16.95
C LYS A 50 10.07 36.83 -17.88
N ALA A 51 9.19 37.79 -17.59
CA ALA A 51 9.07 39.03 -18.37
C ALA A 51 10.38 39.83 -18.34
N PHE A 52 10.97 40.00 -17.15
CA PHE A 52 12.27 40.67 -17.00
C PHE A 52 13.38 39.92 -17.70
N TYR A 53 13.50 38.61 -17.48
CA TYR A 53 14.51 37.79 -18.15
C TYR A 53 14.41 37.91 -19.67
N THR A 54 13.20 37.79 -20.21
CA THR A 54 12.96 37.87 -21.66
C THR A 54 13.27 39.27 -22.20
N TYR A 55 13.00 40.33 -21.43
CA TYR A 55 13.39 41.68 -21.79
C TYR A 55 14.92 41.80 -21.87
N MET A 56 15.64 41.36 -20.84
CA MET A 56 17.10 41.44 -20.79
C MET A 56 17.75 40.60 -21.90
N ASP A 57 17.29 39.38 -22.13
CA ASP A 57 17.77 38.49 -23.20
C ASP A 57 17.61 39.14 -24.57
N ASN A 58 16.45 39.73 -24.86
CA ASN A 58 16.21 40.41 -26.13
C ASN A 58 17.01 41.71 -26.31
N GLN A 59 17.31 42.44 -25.22
CA GLN A 59 18.01 43.73 -25.29
C GLN A 59 19.53 43.58 -25.31
N THR A 60 20.09 42.64 -24.55
CA THR A 60 21.54 42.48 -24.39
C THR A 60 22.10 41.29 -25.15
N ASN A 61 21.28 40.28 -25.44
CA ASN A 61 21.70 38.99 -25.99
C ASN A 61 22.86 38.34 -25.18
N ALA A 62 22.93 38.66 -23.88
CA ALA A 62 23.96 38.24 -22.94
C ALA A 62 23.36 37.72 -21.62
N ALA A 63 22.04 37.51 -21.57
CA ALA A 63 21.33 37.08 -20.36
C ALA A 63 21.24 35.53 -20.29
N GLU A 64 21.85 34.95 -19.26
CA GLU A 64 21.92 33.51 -19.05
C GLU A 64 21.30 33.11 -17.71
N ARG A 65 20.74 31.89 -17.62
CA ARG A 65 20.28 31.32 -16.34
C ARG A 65 21.42 30.52 -15.72
N TRP A 66 21.72 30.81 -14.46
CA TRP A 66 22.75 30.12 -13.70
C TRP A 66 22.12 29.14 -12.71
N HIS A 67 22.20 27.84 -13.01
CA HIS A 67 21.64 26.76 -12.18
C HIS A 67 22.69 26.04 -11.31
N HIS A 68 23.94 26.50 -11.36
CA HIS A 68 25.08 25.83 -10.75
C HIS A 68 25.47 26.48 -9.42
N PRO A 69 26.17 25.76 -8.52
CA PRO A 69 26.63 26.37 -7.28
C PRO A 69 27.70 27.45 -7.57
N PRO A 70 27.94 28.36 -6.60
CA PRO A 70 28.82 29.52 -6.81
C PRO A 70 30.31 29.19 -6.95
N ASP A 71 30.73 27.97 -6.62
CA ASP A 71 32.11 27.51 -6.81
C ASP A 71 32.50 27.42 -8.30
N LEU A 72 31.52 27.27 -9.18
CA LEU A 72 31.68 27.20 -10.63
C LEU A 72 31.59 28.56 -11.32
N LEU A 73 31.29 29.64 -10.60
CA LEU A 73 31.31 30.99 -11.17
C LEU A 73 32.74 31.35 -11.58
N GLU A 74 32.91 31.84 -12.80
CA GLU A 74 34.24 32.22 -13.28
C GLU A 74 34.74 33.46 -12.54
N ARG A 75 35.91 33.33 -11.92
CA ARG A 75 36.57 34.39 -11.13
C ARG A 75 37.55 35.17 -11.99
N GLN A 76 37.02 35.78 -13.04
CA GLN A 76 37.76 36.66 -13.94
C GLN A 76 37.17 38.06 -13.89
N ASP A 77 38.01 39.06 -14.14
CA ASP A 77 37.66 40.48 -14.15
C ASP A 77 37.01 40.83 -15.50
N ASN A 78 35.79 40.32 -15.69
CA ASN A 78 35.07 40.34 -16.97
C ASN A 78 33.78 41.15 -16.90
N ASN A 79 33.61 42.00 -15.88
CA ASN A 79 32.43 42.84 -15.67
C ASN A 79 31.12 42.05 -15.88
N ARG A 80 30.92 40.99 -15.07
CA ARG A 80 29.72 40.16 -15.10
C ARG A 80 28.75 40.55 -13.99
N LEU A 81 27.46 40.46 -14.29
CA LEU A 81 26.40 40.70 -13.33
C LEU A 81 25.72 39.38 -12.95
N LEU A 82 25.55 39.11 -11.67
CA LEU A 82 24.72 38.03 -11.16
C LEU A 82 23.53 38.63 -10.41
N ILE A 83 22.31 38.38 -10.90
CA ILE A 83 21.07 38.86 -10.30
C ILE A 83 20.48 37.74 -9.43
N MET A 84 20.41 37.99 -8.13
CA MET A 84 19.84 37.10 -7.12
C MET A 84 18.51 37.70 -6.66
N VAL A 85 17.40 37.00 -6.89
CA VAL A 85 16.06 37.49 -6.54
C VAL A 85 15.45 36.58 -5.49
N GLU A 86 15.09 37.13 -4.33
CA GLU A 86 14.47 36.46 -3.18
C GLU A 86 15.01 35.03 -2.95
N PRO A 87 16.28 34.87 -2.56
CA PRO A 87 16.86 33.55 -2.27
C PRO A 87 16.00 32.77 -1.26
N SER A 88 15.73 31.49 -1.56
CA SER A 88 14.86 30.66 -0.70
C SER A 88 15.54 30.16 0.59
N PHE A 89 16.85 30.38 0.71
CA PHE A 89 17.69 30.06 1.86
C PHE A 89 18.89 31.02 1.91
N ILE A 90 19.50 31.14 3.09
CA ILE A 90 20.80 31.82 3.25
C ILE A 90 21.90 30.80 2.90
N PRO A 91 22.76 31.06 1.90
CA PRO A 91 23.84 30.16 1.51
C PRO A 91 24.76 29.78 2.67
N ALA A 92 25.31 28.56 2.64
CA ALA A 92 26.27 28.13 3.65
C ALA A 92 27.54 29.01 3.61
N THR A 93 28.32 29.04 4.70
CA THR A 93 29.52 29.90 4.78
C THR A 93 30.48 29.70 3.60
N GLU A 94 30.69 28.46 3.15
CA GLU A 94 31.55 28.18 1.99
C GLU A 94 30.97 28.73 0.67
N GLU A 95 29.66 28.57 0.46
CA GLU A 95 28.97 29.11 -0.72
C GLU A 95 28.98 30.64 -0.71
N MET A 96 28.76 31.26 0.45
CA MET A 96 28.84 32.70 0.65
C MET A 96 30.23 33.24 0.30
N GLN A 97 31.30 32.54 0.72
CA GLN A 97 32.66 32.92 0.36
C GLN A 97 32.91 32.83 -1.15
N ASN A 98 32.31 31.85 -1.85
CA ASN A 98 32.41 31.78 -3.30
C ASN A 98 31.74 32.96 -4.02
N TYR A 99 30.58 33.43 -3.53
CA TYR A 99 29.95 34.67 -4.05
C TYR A 99 30.79 35.91 -3.75
N ILE A 100 31.38 36.00 -2.54
CA ILE A 100 32.29 37.09 -2.19
C ILE A 100 33.50 37.10 -3.12
N SER A 101 34.17 35.95 -3.34
CA SER A 101 35.31 35.86 -4.25
C SER A 101 34.95 36.16 -5.71
N PHE A 102 33.72 35.89 -6.14
CA PHE A 102 33.23 36.30 -7.45
C PHE A 102 33.21 37.84 -7.57
N MET A 103 32.72 38.55 -6.54
CA MET A 103 32.75 40.00 -6.49
C MET A 103 34.16 40.55 -6.36
N GLU A 104 35.00 40.00 -5.48
CA GLU A 104 36.41 40.42 -5.30
C GLU A 104 37.19 40.39 -6.63
N SER A 105 36.83 39.48 -7.53
CA SER A 105 37.44 39.34 -8.85
C SER A 105 37.07 40.45 -9.85
N GLY A 106 36.16 41.37 -9.52
CA GLY A 106 35.72 42.47 -10.39
C GLY A 106 34.27 42.38 -10.88
N ASN A 107 33.49 41.41 -10.39
CA ASN A 107 32.11 41.21 -10.82
C ASN A 107 31.09 41.82 -9.86
N THR A 108 29.84 41.92 -10.32
CA THR A 108 28.77 42.55 -9.54
C THR A 108 27.67 41.54 -9.20
N ILE A 109 27.19 41.58 -7.96
CA ILE A 109 25.96 40.88 -7.55
C ILE A 109 24.87 41.93 -7.30
N LEU A 110 23.70 41.74 -7.93
CA LEU A 110 22.48 42.47 -7.61
C LEU A 110 21.57 41.56 -6.78
N LEU A 111 21.47 41.82 -5.49
CA LEU A 111 20.60 41.11 -4.56
C LEU A 111 19.29 41.88 -4.36
N LEU A 112 18.20 41.33 -4.89
CA LEU A 112 16.85 41.78 -4.60
C LEU A 112 16.26 40.86 -3.54
N ASN A 113 16.08 41.35 -2.31
CA ASN A 113 15.58 40.52 -1.21
C ASN A 113 14.80 41.36 -0.21
N THR A 114 13.59 40.92 0.17
CA THR A 114 12.74 41.60 1.16
C THR A 114 13.50 41.84 2.47
N ASN A 115 14.29 40.87 2.93
CA ASN A 115 15.17 40.99 4.09
C ASN A 115 16.53 40.31 3.80
N PRO A 116 17.57 41.09 3.43
CA PRO A 116 18.92 40.57 3.16
C PRO A 116 19.74 40.24 4.41
N GLU A 117 19.19 40.36 5.63
CA GLU A 117 19.92 40.09 6.86
C GLU A 117 20.53 38.68 6.88
N GLY A 118 21.80 38.58 7.25
CA GLY A 118 22.57 37.33 7.23
C GLY A 118 23.24 37.00 5.89
N MET A 119 23.05 37.83 4.85
CA MET A 119 23.80 37.75 3.60
C MET A 119 24.74 38.96 3.46
N PHE A 120 25.99 38.70 3.08
CA PHE A 120 27.00 39.72 2.73
C PHE A 120 27.24 40.83 3.78
N ASP A 121 26.98 40.53 5.05
CA ASP A 121 27.05 41.49 6.16
C ASP A 121 26.25 42.78 5.88
N ILE A 122 25.05 42.62 5.32
CA ILE A 122 24.06 43.69 5.17
C ILE A 122 23.16 43.68 6.40
N GLU A 123 23.04 44.85 7.03
CA GLU A 123 22.16 45.08 8.17
C GLU A 123 20.89 45.78 7.70
N THR A 124 19.77 45.48 8.38
CA THR A 124 18.47 46.09 8.07
C THR A 124 17.89 46.80 9.27
N LEU A 125 17.11 47.84 9.00
CA LEU A 125 16.33 48.60 9.95
C LEU A 125 14.85 48.34 9.66
N THR A 126 14.03 48.25 10.69
CA THR A 126 12.58 48.14 10.52
C THR A 126 11.98 49.53 10.33
N GLY A 127 11.42 49.77 9.15
CA GLY A 127 10.62 50.94 8.82
C GLY A 127 9.13 50.62 8.93
N GLN A 128 8.38 51.43 9.69
CA GLN A 128 6.92 51.35 9.71
C GLN A 128 6.36 52.44 8.79
N GLU A 129 6.27 52.19 7.49
CA GLU A 129 5.36 52.86 6.55
C GLU A 129 5.57 52.36 5.12
N ASN A 130 4.49 52.31 4.33
CA ASN A 130 4.57 52.14 2.88
C ASN A 130 4.85 53.50 2.26
N SER A 131 5.83 53.57 1.36
CA SER A 131 6.10 54.77 0.56
C SER A 131 5.67 54.54 -0.89
N GLY A 132 5.16 55.60 -1.52
CA GLY A 132 4.76 55.61 -2.93
C GLY A 132 5.69 56.42 -3.83
N SER A 133 6.79 56.95 -3.29
CA SER A 133 7.78 57.74 -4.03
C SER A 133 9.19 57.35 -3.63
N VAL A 134 10.02 57.09 -4.62
CA VAL A 134 11.42 56.67 -4.48
C VAL A 134 12.32 57.68 -5.16
N MET A 135 13.34 58.12 -4.45
CA MET A 135 14.34 59.05 -4.97
C MET A 135 15.62 58.29 -5.34
N GLY A 136 16.16 58.60 -6.53
CA GLY A 136 17.48 58.14 -6.97
C GLY A 136 18.60 59.13 -6.64
N GLN A 137 19.85 58.71 -6.85
CA GLN A 137 21.06 59.51 -6.56
C GLN A 137 21.12 60.89 -7.24
N GLU A 138 20.57 61.01 -8.44
CA GLU A 138 20.57 62.27 -9.20
C GLU A 138 19.40 63.21 -8.84
N GLY A 139 18.61 62.86 -7.80
CA GLY A 139 17.41 63.61 -7.41
C GLY A 139 16.20 63.35 -8.31
N ASN A 140 16.27 62.33 -9.17
CA ASN A 140 15.13 61.84 -9.93
C ASN A 140 14.14 61.19 -8.98
N GLU A 141 12.87 61.57 -9.09
CA GLU A 141 11.76 61.01 -8.32
C GLU A 141 11.01 60.01 -9.19
N TYR A 142 10.78 58.81 -8.66
CA TYR A 142 10.09 57.70 -9.30
C TYR A 142 8.86 57.34 -8.49
N ALA A 143 7.74 57.07 -9.17
CA ALA A 143 6.59 56.45 -8.53
C ALA A 143 6.86 54.94 -8.37
N ALA A 144 6.85 54.46 -7.14
CA ALA A 144 6.94 53.02 -6.86
C ALA A 144 6.27 52.67 -5.54
N ASP A 145 5.58 51.54 -5.53
CA ASP A 145 5.04 50.95 -4.31
C ASP A 145 6.08 50.03 -3.69
N ILE A 146 6.33 50.19 -2.39
CA ILE A 146 7.23 49.33 -1.62
C ILE A 146 6.42 48.60 -0.56
N ASN A 147 6.42 47.28 -0.64
CA ASN A 147 5.71 46.41 0.30
C ASN A 147 6.61 45.87 1.42
N SER A 148 7.92 46.14 1.37
CA SER A 148 8.86 45.74 2.41
C SER A 148 8.84 46.70 3.60
N THR A 149 8.77 46.13 4.80
CA THR A 149 8.94 46.85 6.08
C THR A 149 10.41 47.04 6.47
N PHE A 150 11.35 46.56 5.64
CA PHE A 150 12.78 46.66 5.91
C PHE A 150 13.39 47.82 5.11
N ARG A 151 14.36 48.50 5.70
CA ARG A 151 15.25 49.45 5.03
C ARG A 151 16.68 49.04 5.31
N LEU A 152 17.60 49.42 4.42
CA LEU A 152 19.00 49.05 4.53
C LEU A 152 19.70 50.00 5.51
N ASP A 153 20.50 49.45 6.42
CA ASP A 153 21.37 50.29 7.25
C ASP A 153 22.49 50.88 6.38
N THR A 154 22.69 52.19 6.49
CA THR A 154 23.68 52.93 5.71
C THR A 154 25.04 53.03 6.42
N ASN A 155 25.21 52.45 7.61
CA ASN A 155 26.46 52.56 8.36
C ASN A 155 27.65 51.80 7.72
N ASN A 156 27.39 50.68 7.06
CA ASN A 156 28.40 49.76 6.51
C ASN A 156 28.29 49.60 4.98
N VAL A 157 27.83 50.64 4.29
CA VAL A 157 27.66 50.68 2.83
C VAL A 157 28.40 51.89 2.27
N ASP A 158 28.79 51.84 1.00
CA ASP A 158 29.56 52.92 0.37
C ASP A 158 28.63 54.02 -0.15
N ASP A 159 27.57 53.61 -0.86
CA ASP A 159 26.65 54.54 -1.52
C ASP A 159 25.19 54.09 -1.34
N VAL A 160 24.28 55.06 -1.21
CA VAL A 160 22.83 54.84 -1.25
C VAL A 160 22.36 55.11 -2.67
N LEU A 161 21.82 54.10 -3.35
CA LEU A 161 21.37 54.21 -4.74
C LEU A 161 19.94 54.72 -4.84
N LEU A 162 19.05 54.18 -4.00
CA LEU A 162 17.64 54.52 -3.93
C LEU A 162 17.22 54.69 -2.48
N ASN A 163 16.43 55.71 -2.19
CA ASN A 163 15.86 55.94 -0.86
C ASN A 163 14.42 56.47 -0.95
N ASP A 164 13.70 56.36 0.16
CA ASP A 164 12.40 57.00 0.35
C ASP A 164 12.42 57.86 1.62
N ASN A 165 11.24 58.35 2.00
CA ASN A 165 11.02 59.08 3.23
C ASN A 165 11.28 58.25 4.51
N VAL A 166 11.34 56.92 4.43
CA VAL A 166 11.55 56.01 5.57
C VAL A 166 13.03 55.65 5.72
N GLY A 167 13.75 55.39 4.62
CA GLY A 167 15.17 55.04 4.64
C GLY A 167 15.72 54.60 3.28
N ALA A 168 16.90 53.97 3.30
CA ALA A 168 17.53 53.44 2.10
C ALA A 168 16.81 52.16 1.62
N ILE A 169 16.49 52.13 0.32
CA ILE A 169 15.84 50.99 -0.35
C ILE A 169 16.87 50.18 -1.10
N ALA A 170 17.81 50.84 -1.77
CA ALA A 170 18.92 50.19 -2.45
C ALA A 170 20.25 50.85 -2.08
N VAL A 171 21.26 50.02 -1.82
CA VAL A 171 22.61 50.45 -1.43
C VAL A 171 23.65 49.70 -2.24
N GLU A 172 24.82 50.30 -2.38
CA GLU A 172 26.01 49.72 -2.98
C GLU A 172 27.09 49.53 -1.92
N LYS A 173 27.77 48.38 -1.97
CA LYS A 173 28.91 48.03 -1.13
C LYS A 173 30.01 47.41 -2.00
N THR A 174 31.22 47.92 -1.90
CA THR A 174 32.37 47.54 -2.72
C THR A 174 33.07 46.34 -2.11
N PHE A 175 33.39 45.35 -2.95
CA PHE A 175 34.15 44.16 -2.60
C PHE A 175 35.40 44.09 -3.47
N GLU A 176 36.51 44.61 -2.95
CA GLU A 176 37.77 44.81 -3.67
C GLU A 176 37.60 45.53 -5.02
N LYS A 177 37.46 44.78 -6.12
CA LYS A 177 37.28 45.31 -7.48
C LYS A 177 35.83 45.31 -7.95
N GLY A 178 35.00 44.46 -7.37
CA GLY A 178 33.59 44.34 -7.74
C GLY A 178 32.68 44.94 -6.70
N LYS A 179 31.38 44.68 -6.83
CA LYS A 179 30.35 45.37 -6.05
C LYS A 179 29.18 44.47 -5.71
N LEU A 180 28.56 44.77 -4.58
CA LEU A 180 27.25 44.28 -4.20
C LEU A 180 26.26 45.43 -4.25
N ILE A 181 25.21 45.27 -5.05
CA ILE A 181 24.04 46.15 -5.03
C ILE A 181 22.93 45.37 -4.35
N THR A 182 22.40 45.90 -3.25
CA THR A 182 21.30 45.26 -2.51
C THR A 182 20.07 46.16 -2.56
N ALA A 183 18.89 45.60 -2.87
CA ALA A 183 17.63 46.32 -2.80
C ALA A 183 16.53 45.50 -2.10
N VAL A 184 15.70 46.17 -1.31
CA VAL A 184 14.65 45.54 -0.47
C VAL A 184 13.28 45.42 -1.12
N ALA A 185 13.20 45.59 -2.45
CA ALA A 185 11.97 45.56 -3.21
C ALA A 185 12.01 44.50 -4.35
N PRO A 186 12.08 43.19 -4.02
CA PRO A 186 12.07 42.13 -5.02
C PRO A 186 10.76 42.05 -5.81
N GLU A 187 9.66 42.59 -5.28
CA GLU A 187 8.36 42.60 -5.95
C GLU A 187 8.38 43.38 -7.28
N TRP A 188 9.26 44.37 -7.42
CA TRP A 188 9.38 45.22 -8.61
C TRP A 188 9.77 44.45 -9.88
N ILE A 189 10.48 43.33 -9.76
CA ILE A 189 10.95 42.55 -10.92
C ILE A 189 9.94 41.48 -11.38
N THR A 190 8.84 41.29 -10.63
CA THR A 190 7.85 40.24 -10.91
C THR A 190 7.02 40.52 -12.16
N ASN A 191 6.51 39.48 -12.80
CA ASN A 191 5.68 39.58 -14.01
C ASN A 191 4.41 40.42 -13.78
N GLU A 192 3.87 40.42 -12.56
CA GLU A 192 2.73 41.24 -12.14
C GLU A 192 3.09 42.72 -12.07
N ASN A 193 4.17 43.06 -11.37
CA ASN A 193 4.43 44.46 -10.98
C ASN A 193 5.44 45.19 -11.88
N ILE A 194 6.20 44.49 -12.73
CA ILE A 194 7.30 45.11 -13.50
C ILE A 194 6.85 46.25 -14.44
N LEU A 195 5.60 46.22 -14.92
CA LEU A 195 5.03 47.28 -15.75
C LEU A 195 4.16 48.28 -14.96
N GLU A 196 4.05 48.10 -13.66
CA GLU A 196 3.34 49.02 -12.78
C GLU A 196 4.27 50.14 -12.34
N GLN A 197 3.76 51.38 -12.37
CA GLN A 197 4.50 52.59 -12.00
C GLN A 197 5.86 52.68 -12.74
N ASP A 198 6.92 53.10 -12.05
CA ASP A 198 8.28 53.22 -12.60
C ASP A 198 9.20 52.04 -12.19
N HIS A 199 8.63 50.89 -11.81
CA HIS A 199 9.40 49.73 -11.32
C HIS A 199 10.45 49.24 -12.32
N LEU A 200 10.12 49.16 -13.62
CA LEU A 200 11.08 48.78 -14.64
C LEU A 200 12.25 49.78 -14.72
N GLU A 201 11.99 51.09 -14.64
CA GLU A 201 13.03 52.11 -14.70
C GLU A 201 13.95 52.02 -13.48
N LEU A 202 13.39 51.79 -12.30
CA LEU A 202 14.14 51.57 -11.07
C LEU A 202 15.04 50.33 -11.17
N ILE A 203 14.51 49.18 -11.58
CA ILE A 203 15.33 47.96 -11.74
C ILE A 203 16.42 48.17 -12.80
N LEU A 204 16.10 48.83 -13.92
CA LEU A 204 17.09 49.13 -14.95
C LEU A 204 18.14 50.13 -14.45
N SER A 205 17.81 51.06 -13.55
CA SER A 205 18.78 51.96 -12.94
C SER A 205 19.81 51.20 -12.09
N LEU A 206 19.37 50.17 -11.36
CA LEU A 206 20.25 49.31 -10.58
C LEU A 206 21.16 48.45 -11.47
N VAL A 207 20.61 47.91 -12.56
CA VAL A 207 21.35 47.10 -13.54
C VAL A 207 22.33 47.94 -14.36
N ARG A 208 21.99 49.19 -14.70
CA ARG A 208 22.83 50.07 -15.55
C ARG A 208 23.80 50.95 -14.75
N SER A 209 23.92 50.72 -13.45
CA SER A 209 24.87 51.42 -12.58
C SER A 209 26.34 51.29 -13.05
N GLN A 210 26.66 50.32 -13.92
CA GLN A 210 27.98 50.14 -14.53
C GLN A 210 27.94 50.05 -16.06
N THR A 211 29.11 50.15 -16.69
CA THR A 211 29.34 49.96 -18.13
C THR A 211 28.88 48.59 -18.63
N GLU A 212 28.73 48.44 -19.95
CA GLU A 212 28.26 47.23 -20.65
C GLU A 212 28.74 45.92 -20.00
N TRP A 213 27.78 45.07 -19.60
CA TRP A 213 28.03 43.77 -19.00
C TRP A 213 28.44 42.74 -20.06
N GLU A 214 29.50 41.97 -19.82
CA GLU A 214 29.87 40.84 -20.71
C GLU A 214 28.80 39.74 -20.66
N THR A 215 28.29 39.47 -19.46
CA THR A 215 27.27 38.45 -19.21
C THR A 215 26.41 38.84 -18.02
N ILE A 216 25.11 38.57 -18.12
CA ILE A 216 24.13 38.80 -17.06
C ILE A 216 23.54 37.45 -16.66
N TYR A 217 23.91 36.96 -15.49
CA TYR A 217 23.38 35.73 -14.93
C TYR A 217 22.15 36.01 -14.07
N ILE A 218 21.09 35.23 -14.25
CA ILE A 218 20.01 35.11 -13.26
C ILE A 218 20.30 33.87 -12.41
N ASP A 219 20.47 34.07 -11.11
CA ASP A 219 20.75 32.98 -10.18
C ASP A 219 19.48 32.17 -9.91
N GLU A 220 19.42 30.97 -10.50
CA GLU A 220 18.36 29.99 -10.30
C GLU A 220 18.79 28.88 -9.31
N TYR A 221 20.07 28.85 -8.94
CA TYR A 221 20.58 27.91 -7.94
C TYR A 221 19.95 28.16 -6.58
N ILE A 222 19.77 29.44 -6.21
CA ILE A 222 19.11 29.87 -4.96
C ILE A 222 17.62 29.49 -4.85
N HIS A 223 16.97 29.09 -5.95
CA HIS A 223 15.60 28.57 -5.98
C HIS A 223 15.54 27.04 -6.16
N SER A 224 16.69 26.37 -6.27
CA SER A 224 16.73 24.93 -6.51
C SER A 224 16.15 24.16 -5.33
N SER A 225 15.05 23.45 -5.60
CA SER A 225 14.29 22.62 -4.65
C SER A 225 15.10 21.53 -3.92
N LYS A 226 16.38 21.31 -4.26
CA LYS A 226 17.27 20.40 -3.54
C LYS A 226 17.57 20.87 -2.10
N ASN A 227 17.48 22.17 -1.84
CA ASN A 227 17.76 22.76 -0.53
C ASN A 227 16.49 23.15 0.27
N ALA A 228 15.30 23.03 -0.33
CA ALA A 228 14.02 23.21 0.36
C ALA A 228 13.47 21.84 0.83
N PRO A 229 13.07 21.68 2.11
CA PRO A 229 12.59 20.41 2.63
C PRO A 229 11.17 20.13 2.10
N SER A 230 11.08 19.52 0.92
CA SER A 230 9.82 19.04 0.34
C SER A 230 9.83 17.51 0.32
N LEU A 231 9.07 16.91 1.25
CA LEU A 231 8.78 15.46 1.28
C LEU A 231 8.08 14.98 0.00
N THR A 232 7.56 15.90 -0.81
CA THR A 232 6.91 15.67 -2.11
C THR A 232 7.89 15.52 -3.27
N THR A 233 9.16 15.92 -3.13
CA THR A 233 10.17 15.76 -4.20
C THR A 233 10.75 14.34 -4.24
N VAL A 234 10.75 13.64 -3.10
CA VAL A 234 11.35 12.30 -2.98
C VAL A 234 10.43 11.22 -3.55
N TYR A 235 9.11 11.46 -3.56
CA TYR A 235 8.13 10.47 -3.98
C TYR A 235 7.18 11.10 -5.00
N PRO A 236 7.30 10.75 -6.29
CA PRO A 236 6.33 11.14 -7.30
C PRO A 236 4.92 10.66 -6.93
N ASP A 237 3.90 11.45 -7.26
CA ASP A 237 2.50 11.12 -6.95
C ASP A 237 2.07 9.74 -7.48
N TRP A 238 2.64 9.30 -8.60
CA TRP A 238 2.39 7.96 -9.14
C TRP A 238 2.84 6.83 -8.22
N LEU A 239 3.89 7.03 -7.41
CA LEU A 239 4.36 6.05 -6.45
C LEU A 239 3.39 5.91 -5.27
N LEU A 240 2.75 7.01 -4.84
CA LEU A 240 1.69 6.97 -3.83
C LEU A 240 0.48 6.17 -4.33
N VAL A 241 0.10 6.37 -5.60
CA VAL A 241 -0.97 5.59 -6.24
C VAL A 241 -0.61 4.11 -6.31
N ILE A 242 0.63 3.76 -6.71
CA ILE A 242 1.11 2.37 -6.71
C ILE A 242 1.14 1.78 -5.29
N GLY A 243 1.58 2.55 -4.30
CA GLY A 243 1.60 2.13 -2.90
C GLY A 243 0.19 1.82 -2.38
N PHE A 244 -0.78 2.67 -2.69
CA PHE A 244 -2.17 2.43 -2.37
C PHE A 244 -2.73 1.18 -3.07
N GLN A 245 -2.43 1.00 -4.36
CA GLN A 245 -2.80 -0.20 -5.10
C GLN A 245 -2.17 -1.46 -4.50
N ALA A 246 -0.89 -1.41 -4.10
CA ALA A 246 -0.20 -2.52 -3.46
C ALA A 246 -0.83 -2.88 -2.11
N ILE A 247 -1.24 -1.89 -1.32
CA ILE A 247 -1.99 -2.12 -0.07
C ILE A 247 -3.34 -2.77 -0.36
N LEU A 248 -4.09 -2.27 -1.35
CA LEU A 248 -5.37 -2.85 -1.75
C LEU A 248 -5.20 -4.30 -2.22
N PHE A 249 -4.21 -4.57 -3.07
CA PHE A 249 -3.86 -5.92 -3.51
C PHE A 249 -3.41 -6.79 -2.34
N ALA A 250 -2.65 -6.27 -1.38
CA ALA A 250 -2.24 -6.98 -0.18
C ALA A 250 -3.45 -7.35 0.68
N VAL A 251 -4.42 -6.44 0.87
CA VAL A 251 -5.66 -6.72 1.60
C VAL A 251 -6.49 -7.78 0.88
N ILE A 252 -6.68 -7.66 -0.44
CA ILE A 252 -7.38 -8.66 -1.24
C ILE A 252 -6.66 -10.01 -1.19
N TRP A 253 -5.34 -10.02 -1.32
CA TRP A 253 -4.49 -11.21 -1.23
C TRP A 253 -4.59 -11.87 0.15
N LEU A 254 -4.52 -11.06 1.22
CA LEU A 254 -4.71 -11.50 2.60
C LEU A 254 -6.14 -11.99 2.82
N TRP A 255 -7.15 -11.46 2.13
CA TRP A 255 -8.52 -11.97 2.21
C TRP A 255 -8.67 -13.31 1.45
N PHE A 256 -8.01 -13.45 0.30
CA PHE A 256 -7.96 -14.70 -0.46
C PHE A 256 -7.19 -15.81 0.30
N LYS A 257 -6.06 -15.49 0.93
CA LYS A 257 -5.31 -16.41 1.78
C LYS A 257 -5.94 -16.61 3.16
N GLY A 258 -6.55 -15.57 3.69
CA GLY A 258 -7.15 -15.46 5.03
C GLY A 258 -8.59 -15.94 5.10
N LYS A 259 -9.14 -16.51 4.01
CA LYS A 259 -10.34 -17.38 4.05
C LYS A 259 -10.03 -18.70 4.79
N ARG A 260 -9.56 -18.58 6.03
CA ARG A 260 -9.55 -19.59 7.09
C ARG A 260 -10.67 -19.23 8.07
N PHE A 261 -11.91 -19.24 7.61
CA PHE A 261 -12.86 -20.04 8.36
C PHE A 261 -12.55 -21.46 7.91
N GLY A 262 -12.08 -22.30 8.84
CA GLY A 262 -11.72 -23.68 8.55
C GLY A 262 -12.85 -24.41 7.81
N PRO A 263 -12.60 -25.64 7.32
CA PRO A 263 -13.67 -26.45 6.76
C PRO A 263 -14.85 -26.44 7.74
N MET A 264 -16.08 -26.27 7.22
CA MET A 264 -17.28 -26.34 8.03
C MET A 264 -17.25 -27.70 8.74
N VAL A 265 -16.92 -27.71 10.03
CA VAL A 265 -16.91 -28.94 10.82
C VAL A 265 -18.37 -29.25 11.07
N ILE A 266 -18.93 -30.11 10.24
CA ILE A 266 -20.27 -30.64 10.45
C ILE A 266 -20.23 -31.32 11.81
N PRO A 267 -21.06 -30.90 12.79
CA PRO A 267 -21.16 -31.59 14.05
C PRO A 267 -21.46 -33.05 13.74
N ARG A 268 -20.69 -33.97 14.32
CA ARG A 268 -20.95 -35.40 14.15
C ARG A 268 -22.40 -35.65 14.57
N GLU A 269 -23.22 -36.14 13.65
CA GLU A 269 -24.59 -36.54 13.99
C GLU A 269 -24.50 -37.53 15.16
N GLU A 270 -25.29 -37.26 16.19
CA GLU A 270 -25.38 -38.11 17.37
C GLU A 270 -26.13 -39.38 16.96
N THR A 271 -25.41 -40.30 16.33
CA THR A 271 -25.95 -41.61 15.98
C THR A 271 -26.18 -42.34 17.29
N VAL A 272 -27.44 -42.50 17.67
CA VAL A 272 -27.82 -43.38 18.78
C VAL A 272 -27.27 -44.76 18.45
N ARG A 273 -26.36 -45.27 19.29
CA ARG A 273 -25.92 -46.66 19.18
C ARG A 273 -27.11 -47.55 19.50
N PHE A 274 -27.72 -48.11 18.46
CA PHE A 274 -28.74 -49.12 18.66
C PHE A 274 -28.11 -50.30 19.42
N SER A 275 -28.82 -50.81 20.43
CA SER A 275 -28.35 -51.89 21.28
C SER A 275 -28.06 -53.19 20.52
N ASP A 276 -28.57 -53.31 19.29
CA ASP A 276 -28.39 -54.45 18.39
C ASP A 276 -27.13 -54.37 17.53
N GLU A 277 -26.36 -53.27 17.54
CA GLU A 277 -25.12 -53.10 16.77
C GLU A 277 -24.12 -54.24 17.04
N ARG A 278 -24.05 -54.70 18.30
CA ARG A 278 -23.22 -55.86 18.71
C ARG A 278 -23.69 -57.16 18.06
N ILE A 279 -25.00 -57.37 17.97
CA ILE A 279 -25.59 -58.57 17.38
C ILE A 279 -25.37 -58.54 15.86
N GLN A 280 -25.58 -57.39 15.22
CA GLN A 280 -25.32 -57.22 13.79
C GLN A 280 -23.84 -57.41 13.45
N ALA A 281 -22.93 -56.87 14.28
CA ALA A 281 -21.49 -57.06 14.10
C ALA A 281 -21.08 -58.54 14.26
N LEU A 282 -21.63 -59.23 15.25
CA LEU A 282 -21.39 -60.66 15.44
C LEU A 282 -21.94 -61.47 14.26
N ALA A 283 -23.18 -61.21 13.83
CA ALA A 283 -23.79 -61.88 12.68
C ALA A 283 -22.97 -61.66 11.39
N ALA A 284 -22.49 -60.44 11.16
CA ALA A 284 -21.61 -60.11 10.04
C ALA A 284 -20.27 -60.84 10.12
N TRP A 285 -19.69 -61.00 11.33
CA TRP A 285 -18.46 -61.76 11.54
C TRP A 285 -18.63 -63.26 11.21
N TYR A 286 -19.71 -63.88 11.67
CA TYR A 286 -20.06 -65.27 11.32
C TYR A 286 -20.27 -65.45 9.81
N GLN A 287 -20.99 -64.51 9.18
CA GLN A 287 -21.26 -64.55 7.75
C GLN A 287 -19.97 -64.36 6.91
N LYS A 288 -19.11 -63.40 7.27
CA LYS A 288 -17.87 -63.10 6.54
C LYS A 288 -16.87 -64.25 6.62
N ASN A 289 -16.75 -64.88 7.79
CA ASN A 289 -15.84 -66.01 8.01
C ASN A 289 -16.44 -67.37 7.63
N LYS A 290 -17.69 -67.42 7.16
CA LYS A 290 -18.40 -68.64 6.77
C LYS A 290 -18.48 -69.68 7.91
N LEU A 291 -18.63 -69.21 9.15
CA LEU A 291 -18.71 -70.03 10.36
C LEU A 291 -20.13 -70.60 10.56
N TYR A 292 -20.64 -71.27 9.53
CA TYR A 292 -22.03 -71.75 9.51
C TYR A 292 -22.28 -72.92 10.46
N ILE A 293 -21.28 -73.79 10.67
CA ILE A 293 -21.42 -74.92 11.60
C ILE A 293 -21.49 -74.43 13.03
N ASP A 294 -20.58 -73.53 13.41
CA ASP A 294 -20.55 -72.96 14.77
C ASP A 294 -21.87 -72.26 15.11
N SER A 295 -22.46 -71.55 14.13
CA SER A 295 -23.79 -70.97 14.30
C SER A 295 -24.90 -72.01 14.46
N LEU A 296 -24.87 -73.12 13.71
CA LEU A 296 -25.84 -74.22 13.87
C LEU A 296 -25.67 -74.95 15.19
N GLN A 297 -24.43 -75.15 15.66
CA GLN A 297 -24.14 -75.73 16.97
C GLN A 297 -24.76 -74.84 18.06
N GLY A 298 -24.54 -73.53 18.00
CA GLY A 298 -25.17 -72.59 18.92
C GLY A 298 -26.70 -72.61 18.87
N GLN A 299 -27.31 -72.72 17.69
CA GLN A 299 -28.77 -72.86 17.55
C GLN A 299 -29.28 -74.17 18.15
N ALA A 300 -28.58 -75.27 17.91
CA ALA A 300 -28.93 -76.59 18.45
C ALA A 300 -28.79 -76.62 19.98
N ASP A 301 -27.71 -76.06 20.53
CA ASP A 301 -27.50 -75.94 21.97
C ASP A 301 -28.55 -75.05 22.63
N TYR A 302 -28.96 -73.96 21.98
CA TYR A 302 -30.05 -73.13 22.47
C TYR A 302 -31.38 -73.89 22.52
N VAL A 303 -31.69 -74.69 21.50
CA VAL A 303 -32.88 -75.56 21.53
C VAL A 303 -32.77 -76.60 22.64
N ARG A 304 -31.58 -77.17 22.90
CA ARG A 304 -31.40 -78.09 24.05
C ARG A 304 -31.69 -77.42 25.39
N LEU A 305 -31.28 -76.16 25.56
CA LEU A 305 -31.59 -75.39 26.76
C LEU A 305 -33.10 -75.19 26.89
N LEU A 306 -33.78 -74.82 25.80
CA LEU A 306 -35.23 -74.66 25.80
C LEU A 306 -35.99 -75.97 26.08
N LEU A 307 -35.51 -77.09 25.53
CA LEU A 307 -36.06 -78.42 25.81
C LEU A 307 -35.93 -78.79 27.29
N GLN A 308 -34.84 -78.36 27.95
CA GLN A 308 -34.67 -78.53 29.39
C GLN A 308 -35.65 -77.66 30.17
N GLU A 309 -35.76 -76.37 29.83
CA GLU A 309 -36.60 -75.40 30.55
C GLU A 309 -38.10 -75.70 30.41
N ARG A 310 -38.55 -76.07 29.20
CA ARG A 310 -39.97 -76.28 28.89
C ARG A 310 -40.43 -77.71 29.11
N TRP A 311 -39.63 -78.69 28.66
CA TRP A 311 -40.04 -80.09 28.62
C TRP A 311 -39.30 -80.98 29.62
N GLY A 312 -38.35 -80.44 30.39
CA GLY A 312 -37.59 -81.17 31.40
C GLY A 312 -36.56 -82.16 30.81
N ILE A 313 -36.25 -82.05 29.52
CA ILE A 313 -35.28 -82.93 28.85
C ILE A 313 -33.87 -82.46 29.21
N SER A 314 -33.05 -83.32 29.79
CA SER A 314 -31.71 -82.93 30.23
C SER A 314 -30.81 -82.45 29.09
N TYR A 315 -30.21 -81.26 29.24
CA TYR A 315 -29.26 -80.65 28.29
C TYR A 315 -28.01 -81.50 28.04
N HIS A 316 -27.59 -82.30 29.02
CA HIS A 316 -26.38 -83.11 28.93
C HIS A 316 -26.55 -84.41 28.14
N LYS A 317 -27.78 -84.78 27.78
CA LYS A 317 -28.05 -85.96 26.96
C LYS A 317 -27.78 -85.66 25.50
N ASP A 318 -27.22 -86.63 24.79
CA ASP A 318 -27.00 -86.49 23.35
C ASP A 318 -28.33 -86.51 22.57
N TRP A 319 -28.33 -85.93 21.36
CA TRP A 319 -29.52 -85.87 20.50
C TRP A 319 -30.12 -87.26 20.23
N SER A 320 -29.26 -88.28 20.15
CA SER A 320 -29.66 -89.68 19.96
C SER A 320 -30.47 -90.24 21.14
N THR A 321 -30.14 -89.88 22.37
CA THR A 321 -30.80 -90.40 23.60
C THR A 321 -32.14 -89.74 23.88
N ILE A 322 -32.34 -88.50 23.39
CA ILE A 322 -33.59 -87.76 23.60
C ILE A 322 -34.64 -88.03 22.52
N GLN A 323 -34.34 -88.87 21.53
CA GLN A 323 -35.23 -89.18 20.40
C GLN A 323 -36.64 -89.60 20.85
N GLU A 324 -36.76 -90.60 21.74
CA GLU A 324 -38.05 -91.10 22.22
C GLU A 324 -38.83 -90.05 23.02
N GLN A 325 -38.11 -89.23 23.80
CA GLN A 325 -38.70 -88.14 24.59
C GLN A 325 -39.21 -87.02 23.69
N LEU A 326 -38.54 -86.77 22.57
CA LEU A 326 -38.95 -85.78 21.58
C LEU A 326 -40.15 -86.29 20.76
N GLU A 327 -40.13 -87.55 20.30
CA GLU A 327 -41.24 -88.18 19.56
C GLU A 327 -42.54 -88.21 20.38
N SER A 328 -42.47 -88.43 21.69
CA SER A 328 -43.67 -88.46 22.55
C SER A 328 -44.28 -87.08 22.85
N LYS A 329 -43.52 -86.00 22.70
CA LYS A 329 -43.94 -84.63 23.01
C LYS A 329 -44.19 -83.76 21.78
N LEU A 330 -43.63 -84.11 20.62
CA LEU A 330 -43.87 -83.40 19.38
C LEU A 330 -45.29 -83.69 18.85
N VAL A 331 -45.98 -82.64 18.41
CA VAL A 331 -47.30 -82.73 17.75
C VAL A 331 -47.18 -82.59 16.21
N SER A 332 -45.98 -82.30 15.71
CA SER A 332 -45.70 -81.95 14.31
C SER A 332 -45.38 -83.16 13.42
N ASP A 333 -45.59 -83.04 12.10
CA ASP A 333 -45.24 -84.03 11.05
C ASP A 333 -43.72 -84.20 10.84
N LEU A 334 -42.91 -83.70 11.78
CA LEU A 334 -41.46 -83.70 11.68
C LEU A 334 -40.96 -85.11 12.03
N ASP A 335 -40.39 -85.82 11.05
CA ASP A 335 -39.74 -87.12 11.29
C ASP A 335 -38.52 -86.90 12.19
N VAL A 336 -38.72 -87.09 13.50
CA VAL A 336 -37.75 -86.85 14.56
C VAL A 336 -36.48 -87.69 14.34
N LYS A 337 -36.65 -88.93 13.90
CA LYS A 337 -35.53 -89.84 13.62
C LYS A 337 -34.70 -89.34 12.44
N GLN A 338 -35.35 -88.90 11.36
CA GLN A 338 -34.65 -88.33 10.21
C GLN A 338 -34.00 -86.98 10.55
N PHE A 339 -34.65 -86.17 11.39
CA PHE A 339 -34.14 -84.89 11.85
C PHE A 339 -32.88 -85.05 12.71
N ILE A 340 -32.90 -85.89 13.75
CA ILE A 340 -31.75 -86.11 14.64
C ILE A 340 -30.56 -86.67 13.87
N ASN A 341 -30.78 -87.69 13.03
CA ASN A 341 -29.70 -88.28 12.23
C ASN A 341 -29.10 -87.27 11.25
N GLY A 342 -29.95 -86.47 10.59
CA GLY A 342 -29.48 -85.43 9.68
C GLY A 342 -28.76 -84.28 10.41
N LEU A 343 -29.26 -83.88 11.58
CA LEU A 343 -28.65 -82.84 12.42
C LEU A 343 -27.27 -83.29 12.89
N LEU A 344 -27.16 -84.50 13.45
CA LEU A 344 -25.88 -85.08 13.87
C LEU A 344 -24.91 -85.16 12.69
N ASN A 345 -25.32 -85.63 11.52
CA ASN A 345 -24.45 -85.67 10.33
C ASN A 345 -23.92 -84.27 9.97
N VAL A 346 -24.77 -83.24 10.00
CA VAL A 346 -24.39 -81.87 9.63
C VAL A 346 -23.48 -81.23 10.68
N LEU A 347 -23.72 -81.48 11.97
CA LEU A 347 -22.90 -80.94 13.06
C LEU A 347 -21.49 -81.57 13.13
N HIS A 348 -21.31 -82.80 12.63
CA HIS A 348 -20.01 -83.47 12.56
C HIS A 348 -19.18 -83.09 11.32
N GLN A 349 -19.75 -82.38 10.35
CA GLN A 349 -19.00 -81.93 9.17
C GLN A 349 -18.05 -80.78 9.52
N ARG A 350 -16.88 -80.70 8.86
CA ARG A 350 -15.92 -79.59 9.07
C ARG A 350 -16.34 -78.26 8.43
N ARG A 351 -17.07 -78.31 7.31
CA ARG A 351 -17.59 -77.13 6.58
C ARG A 351 -18.91 -77.49 5.91
N ILE A 352 -19.86 -76.54 5.88
CA ILE A 352 -21.15 -76.71 5.18
C ILE A 352 -21.40 -75.57 4.20
N SER A 353 -22.23 -75.84 3.19
CA SER A 353 -22.66 -74.82 2.23
C SER A 353 -23.72 -73.89 2.84
N LYS A 354 -23.82 -72.65 2.33
CA LYS A 354 -24.87 -71.69 2.74
C LYS A 354 -26.29 -72.28 2.53
N LYS A 355 -26.51 -73.04 1.46
CA LYS A 355 -27.80 -73.68 1.18
C LYS A 355 -28.14 -74.72 2.26
N THR A 356 -27.17 -75.53 2.65
CA THR A 356 -27.30 -76.51 3.74
C THR A 356 -27.57 -75.82 5.07
N TYR A 357 -26.83 -74.74 5.37
CA TYR A 357 -27.01 -73.93 6.57
C TYR A 357 -28.43 -73.38 6.70
N VAL A 358 -28.93 -72.69 5.67
CA VAL A 358 -30.28 -72.09 5.68
C VAL A 358 -31.36 -73.16 5.85
N SER A 359 -31.22 -74.30 5.16
CA SER A 359 -32.16 -75.40 5.28
C SER A 359 -32.21 -75.98 6.70
N TRP A 360 -31.05 -76.17 7.35
CA TRP A 360 -30.98 -76.74 8.69
C TRP A 360 -31.36 -75.73 9.78
N SER A 361 -30.96 -74.47 9.63
CA SER A 361 -31.37 -73.39 10.52
C SER A 361 -32.90 -73.24 10.53
N LYS A 362 -33.57 -73.34 9.37
CA LYS A 362 -35.04 -73.34 9.29
C LYS A 362 -35.67 -74.53 10.03
N LYS A 363 -35.09 -75.73 9.91
CA LYS A 363 -35.59 -76.93 10.62
C LYS A 363 -35.41 -76.82 12.15
N ILE A 364 -34.27 -76.29 12.60
CA ILE A 364 -34.02 -76.04 14.02
C ILE A 364 -34.94 -74.93 14.56
N ASP A 365 -35.19 -73.87 13.77
CA ASP A 365 -36.12 -72.79 14.12
C ASP A 365 -37.57 -73.29 14.25
N GLN A 366 -37.98 -74.23 13.39
CA GLN A 366 -39.29 -74.87 13.49
C GLN A 366 -39.42 -75.66 14.80
N LEU A 367 -38.43 -76.49 15.13
CA LEU A 367 -38.40 -77.19 16.42
C LEU A 367 -38.41 -76.20 17.60
N ARG A 368 -37.66 -75.11 17.51
CA ARG A 368 -37.65 -74.07 18.55
C ARG A 368 -39.05 -73.50 18.78
N LYS A 369 -39.76 -73.10 17.72
CA LYS A 369 -41.11 -72.53 17.82
C LYS A 369 -42.10 -73.50 18.45
N GLU A 370 -42.04 -74.77 18.07
CA GLU A 370 -42.90 -75.81 18.65
C GLU A 370 -42.63 -76.01 20.16
N VAL A 371 -41.38 -75.85 20.60
CA VAL A 371 -41.01 -75.90 22.04
C VAL A 371 -41.42 -74.62 22.78
N GLU A 372 -41.47 -73.47 22.11
CA GLU A 372 -41.88 -72.18 22.71
C GLU A 372 -43.40 -72.01 22.79
N GLU A 373 -44.15 -72.59 21.85
CA GLU A 373 -45.62 -72.48 21.77
C GLU A 373 -46.36 -73.44 22.72
N GLN A 374 -45.68 -74.45 23.27
CA GLN A 374 -46.21 -75.40 24.26
C GLN A 374 -45.64 -75.15 25.66
#